data_AF-A0A1S1WSU7-F1
#
_entry.id   AF-A0A1S1WSU7-F1
#
_cell.length_a   1.000
_cell.length_b   1.000
_cell.length_c   1.000
_cell.angle_alpha   90.00
_cell.angle_beta   90.00
_cell.angle_gamma   90.00
#
_symmetry.space_group_name_H-M   'P 1'
#
loop_
_entity.id
_entity.type
_entity.pdbx_description
1 polymer ?
#
loop_
_entity_poly.entity_id
_entity_poly.type
_entity_poly.pdbx_seq_one_letter_code
_entity_poly.pdbx_strand_id
1 'polypeptide(L)' 'MQLRTPAQARKELQDKGISITQWAIANKFSPNLVFEVLGGRKKCVRGQAHEIAVKLGIKAGEICTDPANALAQSRRRVAA' A
#
# COMPACT_ATOMS: atom_id res chain seq x y z
N MET A 1 3.70 -13.83 -5.39
CA MET A 1 3.01 -13.47 -4.14
C MET A 1 1.52 -13.39 -4.42
N GLN A 2 0.67 -14.09 -3.65
CA GLN A 2 -0.78 -14.07 -3.84
C GLN A 2 -1.34 -12.68 -3.53
N LEU A 3 -2.00 -12.08 -4.52
CA LEU A 3 -2.77 -10.85 -4.34
C LEU A 3 -4.00 -11.17 -3.49
N ARG A 4 -4.12 -10.50 -2.35
CA ARG A 4 -5.25 -10.63 -1.44
C ARG A 4 -6.37 -9.70 -1.88
N THR A 5 -7.62 -10.12 -1.71
CA THR A 5 -8.74 -9.17 -1.91
C THR A 5 -8.83 -8.21 -0.71
N PRO A 6 -9.47 -7.04 -0.85
CA PRO A 6 -9.69 -6.14 0.28
C PRO A 6 -10.41 -6.80 1.46
N ALA A 7 -11.30 -7.76 1.18
CA ALA A 7 -11.97 -8.56 2.19
C ALA A 7 -11.00 -9.49 2.94
N GLN A 8 -10.06 -10.12 2.22
CA GLN A 8 -9.02 -10.95 2.84
C GLN A 8 -8.05 -10.13 3.69
N ALA A 9 -7.66 -8.93 3.23
CA ALA A 9 -6.82 -8.03 4.02
C ALA A 9 -7.50 -7.62 5.35
N ARG A 10 -8.82 -7.33 5.32
CA ARG A 10 -9.60 -7.07 6.54
C ARG A 10 -9.64 -8.29 7.46
N LYS A 11 -9.87 -9.48 6.90
CA LYS A 11 -9.92 -10.72 7.66
C LYS A 11 -8.60 -10.99 8.37
N GLU A 12 -7.48 -10.82 7.67
CA GLU A 12 -6.14 -11.00 8.27
C GLU A 12 -5.85 -10.01 9.41
N LEU A 13 -6.27 -8.75 9.27
CA LEU A 13 -6.18 -7.78 10.36
C LEU A 13 -7.01 -8.23 11.56
N GLN A 14 -8.22 -8.74 11.32
CA GLN A 14 -9.10 -9.27 12.35
C GLN A 14 -8.54 -10.55 13.01
N ASP A 15 -7.99 -11.48 12.23
CA ASP A 15 -7.32 -12.70 12.72
C ASP A 15 -6.12 -12.36 13.63
N LYS A 16 -5.43 -11.25 13.34
CA LYS A 16 -4.34 -10.72 14.18
C LYS A 16 -4.82 -9.89 15.37
N GLY A 17 -6.13 -9.63 15.49
CA GLY A 17 -6.70 -8.75 16.52
C GLY A 17 -6.39 -7.26 16.34
N ILE A 18 -5.96 -6.84 15.14
CA ILE A 18 -5.58 -5.46 14.84
C ILE A 18 -6.74 -4.76 14.14
N SER A 19 -7.18 -3.62 14.67
CA SER A 19 -8.19 -2.81 13.99
C SER A 19 -7.59 -2.06 12.79
N ILE A 20 -8.41 -1.77 11.78
CA ILE A 20 -7.99 -0.98 10.60
C ILE A 20 -7.40 0.37 11.03
N THR A 21 -8.00 1.01 12.05
CA THR A 21 -7.51 2.27 12.62
C THR A 21 -6.15 2.10 13.29
N GLN A 22 -5.94 1.06 14.10
CA GLN A 22 -4.63 0.81 14.70
C GLN A 22 -3.56 0.50 13.66
N TRP A 23 -3.90 -0.31 12.66
CA TRP A 23 -2.99 -0.59 11.55
C TRP A 23 -2.64 0.69 10.79
N ALA A 24 -3.61 1.57 10.55
CA ALA A 24 -3.37 2.86 9.89
C ALA A 24 -2.42 3.73 10.71
N ILE A 25 -2.68 3.90 12.02
CA ILE A 25 -1.84 4.69 12.93
C ILE A 25 -0.42 4.12 13.00
N ALA A 26 -0.28 2.81 13.17
CA ALA A 26 1.02 2.14 13.21
C ALA A 26 1.84 2.34 11.92
N ASN A 27 1.15 2.45 10.78
CA ASN A 27 1.75 2.72 9.47
C ASN A 27 1.79 4.21 9.09
N LYS A 28 1.41 5.12 10.00
CA LYS A 28 1.35 6.57 9.79
C LYS A 28 0.42 7.01 8.64
N PHE A 29 -0.67 6.29 8.44
CA PHE A 29 -1.71 6.64 7.48
C PHE A 29 -2.98 7.14 8.16
N SER A 30 -3.76 7.95 7.44
CA SER A 30 -5.10 8.34 7.88
C SER A 30 -6.06 7.14 7.81
N PRO A 31 -6.80 6.82 8.89
CA PRO A 31 -7.78 5.72 8.89
C PRO A 31 -8.79 5.83 7.76
N ASN A 32 -9.30 7.04 7.48
CA ASN A 32 -10.22 7.30 6.36
C ASN A 32 -9.64 6.87 5.02
N LEU A 33 -8.35 7.13 4.78
CA LEU A 33 -7.70 6.74 3.54
C LEU A 33 -7.61 5.21 3.42
N VAL A 34 -7.31 4.51 4.51
CA VAL A 34 -7.28 3.04 4.54
C VAL A 34 -8.67 2.46 4.26
N PHE A 35 -9.73 3.04 4.85
CA PHE A 35 -11.11 2.65 4.54
C PHE A 35 -11.49 2.90 3.07
N GLU A 36 -11.04 4.00 2.46
CA GLU A 36 -11.25 4.28 1.04
C GLU A 36 -10.55 3.28 0.13
N VAL A 37 -9.32 2.88 0.47
CA VAL A 37 -8.55 1.86 -0.26
C VAL A 37 -9.22 0.49 -0.13
N LEU A 38 -9.55 0.09 1.09
CA LEU A 38 -10.24 -1.18 1.37
C LEU A 38 -11.67 -1.24 0.81
N GLY A 39 -12.31 -0.09 0.61
CA GLY A 39 -13.64 0.04 0.02
C GLY A 39 -13.61 0.16 -1.51
N GLY A 40 -12.44 0.16 -2.15
CA GLY A 40 -12.32 0.27 -3.61
C GLY A 40 -12.67 1.64 -4.17
N ARG A 41 -12.85 2.68 -3.34
CA ARG A 41 -13.19 4.04 -3.79
C ARG A 41 -12.02 4.73 -4.50
N LYS A 42 -10.78 4.35 -4.17
CA LYS A 42 -9.57 4.85 -4.85
C LYS A 42 -8.94 3.77 -5.73
N LYS A 43 -8.49 4.18 -6.93
CA LYS A 43 -7.74 3.32 -7.87
C LYS A 43 -6.34 2.93 -7.38
N CYS A 44 -5.86 3.50 -6.26
CA CYS A 44 -4.57 3.15 -5.62
C CYS A 44 -3.37 3.17 -6.60
N VAL A 45 -3.35 4.19 -7.47
CA VAL A 45 -2.37 4.30 -8.56
C VAL A 45 -1.04 4.86 -8.05
N ARG A 46 -1.08 5.84 -7.14
CA ARG A 46 0.10 6.55 -6.62
C ARG A 46 -0.09 7.04 -5.19
N GLY A 47 1.02 7.44 -4.56
CA GLY A 47 1.06 8.03 -3.21
C GLY A 47 0.65 7.05 -2.11
N GLN A 48 0.15 7.59 -0.99
CA GLN A 48 -0.24 6.80 0.18
C GLN A 48 -1.30 5.73 -0.13
N ALA A 49 -2.23 5.99 -1.05
CA ALA A 49 -3.23 5.00 -1.45
C ALA A 49 -2.60 3.77 -2.12
N HIS A 50 -1.55 3.97 -2.92
CA HIS A 50 -0.77 2.89 -3.50
C HIS A 50 -0.01 2.12 -2.41
N GLU A 51 0.66 2.85 -1.52
CA GLU A 51 1.44 2.26 -0.42
C GLU A 51 0.56 1.38 0.50
N ILE A 52 -0.63 1.86 0.85
CA ILE A 52 -1.61 1.10 1.63
C ILE A 52 -2.01 -0.19 0.89
N ALA A 53 -2.34 -0.10 -0.40
CA ALA A 53 -2.74 -1.27 -1.18
C ALA A 53 -1.62 -2.31 -1.31
N VAL A 54 -0.36 -1.87 -1.40
CA VAL A 54 0.82 -2.75 -1.41
C VAL A 54 1.05 -3.38 -0.05
N LYS A 55 1.05 -2.59 1.05
CA LYS A 55 1.26 -3.10 2.41
C LYS A 55 0.16 -4.08 2.86
N LEU A 56 -1.07 -3.88 2.41
CA LEU A 56 -2.19 -4.81 2.66
C LEU A 56 -2.19 -6.04 1.73
N GLY A 57 -1.23 -6.13 0.80
CA GLY A 57 -1.14 -7.23 -0.17
C GLY A 57 -2.26 -7.24 -1.21
N ILE A 58 -3.00 -6.14 -1.35
CA ILE A 58 -4.11 -6.00 -2.31
C ILE A 58 -3.58 -5.80 -3.73
N LYS A 59 -2.44 -5.12 -3.84
CA LYS A 59 -1.79 -4.81 -5.11
C LYS A 59 -0.31 -5.19 -5.05
N ALA A 60 0.20 -5.79 -6.13
CA ALA A 60 1.63 -5.93 -6.33
C ALA A 60 2.18 -4.59 -6.80
N GLY A 61 3.15 -4.04 -6.07
CA GLY A 61 3.77 -2.76 -6.36
C GLY A 61 4.97 -2.54 -5.48
N GLU A 62 5.81 -1.60 -5.87
CA GLU A 62 7.00 -1.22 -5.12
C GLU A 62 6.74 0.11 -4.41
N ILE A 63 7.01 0.14 -3.10
CA ILE A 63 6.85 1.35 -2.30
C ILE A 63 8.09 2.21 -2.53
N CYS A 64 7.92 3.25 -3.34
CA CYS A 64 8.98 4.20 -3.60
C CYS A 64 8.99 5.26 -2.49
N THR A 65 9.82 5.05 -1.47
CA THR A 65 9.97 5.97 -0.32
C THR A 65 10.68 7.27 -0.71
N ASP A 66 11.50 7.24 -1.78
CA ASP A 66 12.24 8.40 -2.29
C ASP A 66 12.06 8.54 -3.81
N PRO A 67 11.11 9.39 -4.26
CA PRO A 67 10.83 9.56 -5.69
C PRO A 67 12.00 10.19 -6.45
N ALA A 68 12.83 11.00 -5.79
CA ALA A 68 13.99 11.64 -6.41
C ALA A 68 15.08 10.60 -6.77
N ASN A 69 15.35 9.66 -5.86
CA ASN A 69 16.31 8.58 -6.06
C ASN A 69 15.80 7.54 -7.06
N ALA A 70 14.50 7.20 -7.06
CA ALA A 70 13.94 6.25 -8.02
C ALA A 70 13.95 6.75 -9.48
N LEU A 71 13.70 8.05 -9.68
CA LEU A 71 13.83 8.66 -11.01
C LEU A 71 15.30 8.73 -11.46
N ALA A 72 16.24 8.89 -10.51
CA ALA A 72 17.68 8.92 -10.80
C ALA A 72 18.26 7.53 -11.13
N GLN A 73 17.84 6.48 -10.43
CA GLN A 73 18.31 5.11 -10.68
C GLN A 73 17.92 4.57 -12.06
N SER A 74 16.76 4.98 -12.59
CA SER A 74 16.30 4.58 -13.93
C SER A 74 17.21 5.10 -15.05
N ARG A 75 17.95 6.19 -14.84
CA ARG A 75 18.87 6.77 -15.84
C ARG A 75 20.23 6.06 -15.92
N ARG A 76 20.62 5.28 -14.90
CA ARG A 76 21.96 4.63 -14.86
C ARG A 76 22.05 3.30 -15.59
N ARG A 77 20.92 2.69 -16.01
CA ARG A 77 20.91 1.36 -16.64
C ARG A 77 21.12 1.35 -18.16
N VAL A 78 21.39 2.48 -18.81
CA VAL A 78 21.60 2.58 -20.27
C VAL A 78 23.06 2.89 -20.62
N ALA A 79 23.99 2.21 -19.95
CA ALA A 79 25.41 2.23 -20.30
C ALA A 79 25.96 0.80 -20.22
N ALA A 80 25.71 0.02 -21.27
CA ALA A 80 26.41 -1.21 -21.62
C ALA A 80 26.40 -1.34 -23.13
#